data_AF-A0A5E4UB43-F1
#
_entry.id   AF-A0A5E4UB43-F1
#
_cell.length_a   1.000
_cell.length_b   1.000
_cell.length_c   1.000
_cell.angle_alpha   90.00
_cell.angle_beta   90.00
_cell.angle_gamma   90.00
#
_symmetry.space_group_name_H-M   'P 1'
#
loop_
_entity.id
_entity.type
_entity.pdbx_description
1 polymer ?
#
loop_
_entity_poly.entity_id
_entity_poly.type
_entity_poly.pdbx_seq_one_letter_code
_entity_poly.pdbx_strand_id
1 'polypeptide(L)'
;MIMTQRRLSFLPASFATYMATLLVPAAMLAGCAAPSGGAGPSQASPGAPAAATAPADILGTWQLMRWEGVDDLPSLPESRAINLTFNDKGAFSGSGGCNRIFGQYSVGPAKGQVSLQAPAATRMACPDSMAFEARYLTTLPRVTRFERRDTQLILRTPNGETLTYASQTLLDRPVASATKTEDRIVDVDSQMADCVGVAPRKCLRVRNADDSGKAPWELWYAHIDGFSWKPGVEYRVKIHGEPVVNPPADASSMRWTLVEVIRETPAR
;
A
#
# COMPACT_ATOMS: atom_id res chain seq x y z
N MET A 1 61.77 31.87 -40.61
CA MET A 1 60.61 32.76 -40.83
C MET A 1 60.00 33.02 -39.46
N ILE A 2 59.89 34.25 -38.90
CA ILE A 2 59.29 35.49 -39.45
C ILE A 2 57.79 35.22 -39.73
N MET A 3 56.78 35.87 -39.12
CA MET A 3 56.74 36.99 -38.16
C MET A 3 55.30 37.18 -37.60
N THR A 4 55.17 37.88 -36.45
CA THR A 4 54.18 38.97 -36.19
C THR A 4 52.67 38.69 -36.01
N GLN A 5 52.13 39.47 -35.06
CA GLN A 5 50.71 39.67 -34.69
C GLN A 5 49.83 40.24 -35.82
N ARG A 6 48.50 40.27 -35.62
CA ARG A 6 47.80 41.58 -35.67
C ARG A 6 46.47 41.65 -34.91
N ARG A 7 46.29 42.78 -34.21
CA ARG A 7 45.00 43.29 -33.70
C ARG A 7 44.23 44.00 -34.81
N LEU A 8 42.90 43.98 -34.74
CA LEU A 8 41.96 45.03 -35.15
C LEU A 8 40.82 45.00 -34.12
N SER A 9 40.45 46.02 -33.32
CA SER A 9 40.56 47.48 -33.42
C SER A 9 39.61 48.13 -34.43
N PHE A 10 38.35 48.35 -34.02
CA PHE A 10 37.48 49.38 -34.58
C PHE A 10 36.65 50.08 -33.49
N LEU A 11 36.97 51.36 -33.29
CA LEU A 11 36.13 52.45 -32.76
C LEU A 11 35.82 53.35 -33.98
N PRO A 12 34.71 54.12 -34.03
CA PRO A 12 34.74 55.48 -33.45
C PRO A 12 33.40 56.08 -32.94
N ALA A 13 33.53 57.14 -32.13
CA ALA A 13 32.71 58.38 -32.03
C ALA A 13 31.15 58.33 -32.00
N SER A 14 30.41 59.20 -31.29
CA SER A 14 30.69 60.60 -30.92
C SER A 14 30.03 61.06 -29.61
N PHE A 15 30.74 61.94 -28.92
CA PHE A 15 30.29 63.19 -28.28
C PHE A 15 28.80 63.60 -28.39
N ALA A 16 28.18 63.88 -27.23
CA ALA A 16 27.55 65.18 -26.95
C ALA A 16 27.31 65.35 -25.43
N THR A 17 27.64 66.53 -24.89
CA THR A 17 27.61 66.86 -23.46
C THR A 17 26.30 67.55 -23.08
N TYR A 18 25.74 67.28 -21.90
CA TYR A 18 24.93 68.27 -21.18
C TYR A 18 25.21 68.22 -19.66
N MET A 19 25.60 69.36 -19.10
CA MET A 19 25.80 69.61 -17.67
C MET A 19 24.54 70.26 -17.07
N ALA A 20 24.20 69.88 -15.84
CA ALA A 20 23.79 70.74 -14.70
C ALA A 20 23.32 69.80 -13.55
N THR A 21 23.94 69.70 -12.36
CA THR A 21 24.02 70.67 -11.23
C THR A 21 22.64 71.15 -10.75
N LEU A 22 22.28 71.20 -9.45
CA LEU A 22 22.95 71.00 -8.14
C LEU A 22 21.81 70.96 -7.07
N LEU A 23 21.78 70.07 -6.06
CA LEU A 23 22.06 70.26 -4.61
C LEU A 23 21.56 68.98 -3.88
N VAL A 24 22.26 68.28 -2.95
CA VAL A 24 22.97 68.66 -1.70
C VAL A 24 21.98 68.92 -0.53
N PRO A 25 22.28 68.59 0.75
CA PRO A 25 23.37 67.78 1.34
C PRO A 25 22.85 66.35 1.70
N ALA A 26 23.34 65.51 2.62
CA ALA A 26 24.41 65.58 3.64
C ALA A 26 25.01 64.17 3.94
N ALA A 27 25.93 64.11 4.93
CA ALA A 27 26.43 62.90 5.59
C ALA A 27 26.26 63.03 7.13
N MET A 28 26.48 61.95 7.90
CA MET A 28 27.11 61.96 9.23
C MET A 28 27.55 60.53 9.61
N LEU A 29 28.68 60.41 10.33
CA LEU A 29 29.22 59.14 10.84
C LEU A 29 28.75 58.88 12.28
N ALA A 30 28.38 57.63 12.58
CA ALA A 30 28.40 56.97 13.90
C ALA A 30 28.16 55.46 13.67
N GLY A 31 28.58 54.51 14.50
CA GLY A 31 29.25 54.63 15.81
C GLY A 31 28.68 53.62 16.81
N CYS A 32 29.31 52.45 16.92
CA CYS A 32 29.23 51.49 18.05
C CYS A 32 27.92 50.72 18.38
N ALA A 33 28.15 49.63 19.14
CA ALA A 33 27.25 48.92 20.06
C ALA A 33 26.16 47.98 19.52
N ALA A 34 26.41 46.68 19.68
CA ALA A 34 25.46 45.79 20.36
C ALA A 34 25.55 46.08 21.88
N PRO A 35 24.49 45.93 22.70
CA PRO A 35 23.85 44.62 22.90
C PRO A 35 22.33 44.61 23.19
N SER A 36 21.84 43.40 23.43
CA SER A 36 20.68 43.03 24.28
C SER A 36 19.25 43.40 23.88
N GLY A 37 18.38 42.39 23.91
CA GLY A 37 17.03 42.53 24.47
C GLY A 37 15.90 42.89 23.50
N GLY A 38 15.58 42.01 22.55
CA GLY A 38 14.37 42.14 21.73
C GLY A 38 13.81 40.78 21.34
N ALA A 39 12.86 40.26 22.12
CA ALA A 39 12.09 39.07 21.75
C ALA A 39 11.12 39.43 20.62
N GLY A 40 11.61 39.40 19.37
CA GLY A 40 10.73 39.43 18.20
C GLY A 40 9.79 38.22 18.23
N PRO A 41 8.51 38.38 17.82
CA PRO A 41 7.60 37.25 17.76
C PRO A 41 8.18 36.20 16.83
N SER A 42 8.26 34.96 17.33
CA SER A 42 8.70 33.81 16.54
C SER A 42 7.84 33.76 15.27
N GLN A 43 8.46 34.00 14.11
CA GLN A 43 7.80 33.76 12.84
C GLN A 43 7.61 32.24 12.75
N ALA A 44 6.41 31.79 13.12
CA ALA A 44 5.97 30.45 12.81
C ALA A 44 6.13 30.27 11.30
N SER A 45 7.03 29.37 10.89
CA SER A 45 7.04 28.87 9.52
C SER A 45 5.60 28.49 9.17
N PRO A 46 5.05 28.98 8.05
CA PRO A 46 3.81 28.43 7.54
C PRO A 46 4.00 26.93 7.44
N GLY A 47 3.16 26.16 8.15
CA GLY A 47 3.20 24.71 8.06
C GLY A 47 3.13 24.31 6.59
N ALA A 48 3.92 23.30 6.20
CA ALA A 48 3.99 22.84 4.82
C ALA A 48 2.57 22.74 4.23
N PRO A 49 2.29 23.35 3.06
CA PRO A 49 0.92 23.42 2.55
C PRO A 49 0.38 22.01 2.39
N ALA A 50 -0.61 21.66 3.22
CA ALA A 50 -1.28 20.37 3.15
C ALA A 50 -1.74 20.17 1.71
N ALA A 51 -1.18 19.16 1.03
CA ALA A 51 -1.18 19.04 -0.43
C ALA A 51 -2.56 19.35 -1.03
N ALA A 52 -2.59 20.21 -2.05
CA ALA A 52 -3.84 20.61 -2.69
C ALA A 52 -4.50 19.37 -3.29
N THR A 53 -5.74 19.09 -2.88
CA THR A 53 -6.41 17.84 -3.25
C THR A 53 -6.90 17.99 -4.67
N ALA A 54 -6.24 17.34 -5.61
CA ALA A 54 -6.52 17.47 -7.04
C ALA A 54 -7.77 16.64 -7.43
N PRO A 55 -8.39 16.91 -8.59
CA PRO A 55 -9.40 16.01 -9.16
C PRO A 55 -8.87 14.58 -9.38
N ALA A 56 -7.55 14.41 -9.51
CA ALA A 56 -6.89 13.10 -9.57
C ALA A 56 -7.00 12.30 -8.26
N ASP A 57 -7.25 12.93 -7.11
CA ASP A 57 -7.11 12.29 -5.80
C ASP A 57 -8.30 11.40 -5.45
N ILE A 58 -9.46 11.59 -6.07
CA ILE A 58 -10.59 10.66 -5.96
C ILE A 58 -10.44 9.45 -6.90
N LEU A 59 -9.56 9.53 -7.89
CA LEU A 59 -9.39 8.47 -8.90
C LEU A 59 -8.82 7.18 -8.29
N GLY A 60 -9.21 6.08 -8.94
CA GLY A 60 -8.84 4.73 -8.56
C GLY A 60 -10.05 3.92 -8.09
N THR A 61 -9.76 2.69 -7.66
CA THR A 61 -10.74 1.76 -7.09
C THR A 61 -10.61 1.71 -5.57
N TRP A 62 -11.75 1.69 -4.90
CA TRP A 62 -11.89 1.85 -3.46
C TRP A 62 -12.88 0.84 -2.91
N GLN A 63 -12.59 0.24 -1.76
CA GLN A 63 -13.49 -0.66 -1.04
C GLN A 63 -13.92 -0.03 0.29
N LEU A 64 -15.21 -0.05 0.61
CA LEU A 64 -15.73 0.51 1.86
C LEU A 64 -15.24 -0.34 3.03
N MET A 65 -14.58 0.29 3.99
CA MET A 65 -14.07 -0.36 5.20
C MET A 65 -14.89 0.00 6.44
N ARG A 66 -15.49 1.20 6.47
CA ARG A 66 -16.30 1.67 7.60
C ARG A 66 -17.29 2.73 7.16
N TRP A 67 -18.45 2.75 7.81
CA TRP A 67 -19.44 3.83 7.71
C TRP A 67 -19.79 4.27 9.14
N GLU A 68 -19.53 5.54 9.46
CA GLU A 68 -19.70 6.15 10.78
C GLU A 68 -20.71 7.30 10.72
N GLY A 69 -21.23 7.74 11.88
CA GLY A 69 -22.24 8.80 11.98
C GLY A 69 -23.66 8.33 11.66
N VAL A 70 -23.97 7.07 11.96
CA VAL A 70 -25.23 6.40 11.64
C VAL A 70 -25.70 5.58 12.85
N ASP A 71 -26.93 5.81 13.29
CA ASP A 71 -27.50 5.12 14.45
C ASP A 71 -28.11 3.74 14.09
N ASP A 72 -28.59 3.59 12.84
CA ASP A 72 -29.17 2.35 12.31
C ASP A 72 -28.56 2.04 10.92
N LEU A 73 -27.39 1.38 10.95
CA LEU A 73 -26.72 0.88 9.75
C LEU A 73 -27.11 -0.59 9.57
N PRO A 74 -27.80 -0.97 8.46
CA PRO A 74 -28.11 -2.37 8.19
C PRO A 74 -26.86 -3.24 8.17
N SER A 75 -26.98 -4.51 8.54
CA SER A 75 -25.88 -5.46 8.39
C SER A 75 -25.54 -5.70 6.93
N LEU A 76 -24.25 -5.86 6.64
CA LEU A 76 -23.75 -6.37 5.37
C LEU A 76 -22.98 -7.67 5.67
N PRO A 77 -23.27 -8.80 4.98
CA PRO A 77 -22.52 -10.03 5.16
C PRO A 77 -21.05 -9.85 4.77
N GLU A 78 -20.12 -10.47 5.50
CA GLU A 78 -18.66 -10.38 5.23
C GLU A 78 -18.27 -10.86 3.83
N SER A 79 -19.08 -11.74 3.21
CA SER A 79 -18.93 -12.20 1.84
C SER A 79 -19.29 -11.16 0.76
N ARG A 80 -19.83 -9.99 1.14
CA ARG A 80 -20.22 -8.90 0.24
C ARG A 80 -19.28 -7.71 0.40
N ALA A 81 -18.42 -7.48 -0.58
CA ALA A 81 -17.61 -6.26 -0.65
C ALA A 81 -18.36 -5.14 -1.39
N ILE A 82 -18.38 -3.95 -0.79
CA ILE A 82 -18.80 -2.70 -1.42
C ILE A 82 -17.57 -2.07 -2.06
N ASN A 83 -17.60 -1.84 -3.37
CA ASN A 83 -16.51 -1.16 -4.06
C ASN A 83 -17.02 -0.02 -4.95
N LEU A 84 -16.13 0.92 -5.24
CA LEU A 84 -16.38 2.13 -6.00
C LEU A 84 -15.11 2.51 -6.77
N THR A 85 -15.20 2.55 -8.10
CA THR A 85 -14.13 2.98 -9.00
C THR A 85 -14.50 4.32 -9.59
N PHE A 86 -13.62 5.32 -9.47
CA PHE A 86 -13.75 6.61 -10.14
C PHE A 86 -12.76 6.70 -11.29
N ASN A 87 -13.23 7.06 -12.48
CA ASN A 87 -12.39 7.25 -13.67
C ASN A 87 -12.19 8.74 -14.03
N ASP A 88 -11.17 8.99 -14.84
CA ASP A 88 -10.78 10.31 -15.35
C ASP A 88 -11.84 11.01 -16.21
N LYS A 89 -12.91 10.30 -16.61
CA LYS A 89 -14.02 10.80 -17.45
C LYS A 89 -15.22 11.28 -16.65
N GLY A 90 -15.12 11.35 -15.32
CA GLY A 90 -16.22 11.79 -14.46
C GLY A 90 -17.29 10.72 -14.23
N ALA A 91 -17.01 9.44 -14.50
CA ALA A 91 -17.92 8.33 -14.21
C ALA A 91 -17.43 7.49 -13.02
N PHE A 92 -18.37 6.93 -12.28
CA PHE A 92 -18.11 5.93 -11.24
C PHE A 92 -18.85 4.62 -11.48
N SER A 93 -18.27 3.51 -11.04
CA SER A 93 -18.88 2.18 -11.11
C SER A 93 -18.40 1.27 -9.99
N GLY A 94 -19.19 0.27 -9.60
CA GLY A 94 -18.82 -0.66 -8.52
C GLY A 94 -19.93 -1.60 -8.10
N SER A 95 -19.94 -1.97 -6.81
CA SER A 95 -20.89 -2.88 -6.18
C SER A 95 -21.55 -2.22 -4.97
N GLY A 96 -22.89 -2.26 -4.90
CA GLY A 96 -23.70 -1.78 -3.78
C GLY A 96 -23.98 -2.85 -2.71
N GLY A 97 -23.45 -4.06 -2.89
CA GLY A 97 -23.62 -5.20 -1.98
C GLY A 97 -24.33 -6.37 -2.69
N CYS A 98 -25.51 -6.11 -3.25
CA CYS A 98 -26.25 -7.08 -4.05
C CYS A 98 -26.03 -6.86 -5.56
N ASN A 99 -26.12 -5.61 -5.99
CA ASN A 99 -26.15 -5.15 -7.35
C ASN A 99 -24.87 -4.43 -7.77
N ARG A 100 -24.62 -4.41 -9.07
CA ARG A 100 -23.63 -3.50 -9.66
C ARG A 100 -24.25 -2.12 -9.78
N ILE A 101 -23.46 -1.11 -9.43
CA ILE A 101 -23.86 0.30 -9.41
C ILE A 101 -23.01 1.11 -10.36
N PHE A 102 -23.56 2.18 -10.94
CA PHE A 102 -22.84 3.10 -11.81
C PHE A 102 -23.52 4.47 -11.88
N GLY A 103 -22.75 5.52 -12.13
CA GLY A 103 -23.24 6.89 -12.21
C GLY A 103 -22.15 7.86 -12.67
N GLN A 104 -22.44 9.16 -12.63
CA GLN A 104 -21.47 10.22 -12.90
C GLN A 104 -21.13 10.98 -11.61
N TYR A 105 -19.97 11.61 -11.57
CA TYR A 105 -19.55 12.50 -10.50
C TYR A 105 -18.84 13.74 -11.07
N SER A 106 -18.81 14.81 -10.29
CA SER A 106 -18.04 16.01 -10.59
C SER A 106 -17.28 16.47 -9.36
N VAL A 107 -16.03 16.91 -9.56
CA VAL A 107 -15.20 17.54 -8.53
C VAL A 107 -15.44 19.05 -8.60
N GLY A 108 -15.75 19.66 -7.45
CA GLY A 108 -16.02 21.10 -7.37
C GLY A 108 -14.75 21.95 -7.44
N PRO A 109 -14.88 23.27 -7.68
CA PRO A 109 -13.73 24.18 -7.75
C PRO A 109 -13.04 24.38 -6.39
N ALA A 110 -13.73 24.08 -5.28
CA ALA A 110 -13.14 24.11 -3.94
C ALA A 110 -12.46 22.78 -3.59
N LYS A 111 -11.28 22.85 -2.94
CA LYS A 111 -10.50 21.69 -2.51
C LYS A 111 -11.37 20.67 -1.74
N GLY A 112 -11.39 19.43 -2.23
CA GLY A 112 -12.13 18.33 -1.60
C GLY A 112 -13.66 18.42 -1.74
N GLN A 113 -14.21 19.25 -2.63
CA GLN A 113 -15.64 19.24 -2.95
C GLN A 113 -15.94 18.20 -4.03
N VAL A 114 -16.99 17.39 -3.86
CA VAL A 114 -17.48 16.45 -4.87
C VAL A 114 -19.01 16.43 -4.88
N SER A 115 -19.59 16.16 -6.05
CA SER A 115 -21.00 15.85 -6.21
C SER A 115 -21.13 14.53 -6.97
N LEU A 116 -21.83 13.55 -6.40
CA LEU A 116 -22.14 12.29 -7.07
C LEU A 116 -23.60 12.34 -7.53
N GLN A 117 -23.87 11.91 -8.77
CA GLN A 117 -25.24 11.74 -9.24
C GLN A 117 -25.89 10.50 -8.61
N ALA A 118 -27.22 10.45 -8.69
CA ALA A 118 -27.99 9.27 -8.32
C ALA A 118 -27.47 8.02 -9.06
N PRO A 119 -26.95 6.99 -8.35
CA PRO A 119 -26.47 5.77 -8.97
C PRO A 119 -27.63 4.98 -9.60
N ALA A 120 -27.42 4.49 -10.82
CA ALA A 120 -28.20 3.40 -11.37
C ALA A 120 -27.66 2.06 -10.83
N ALA A 121 -28.55 1.07 -10.69
CA ALA A 121 -28.23 -0.26 -10.18
C ALA A 121 -28.85 -1.35 -11.05
N THR A 122 -28.25 -2.55 -11.04
CA THR A 122 -28.88 -3.77 -11.57
C THR A 122 -30.08 -4.22 -10.73
N ARG A 123 -30.79 -5.28 -11.14
CA ARG A 123 -31.98 -5.82 -10.44
C ARG A 123 -31.83 -7.30 -10.03
N MET A 124 -30.74 -7.60 -9.34
CA MET A 124 -30.55 -8.83 -8.57
C MET A 124 -31.24 -8.68 -7.20
N ALA A 125 -31.71 -9.80 -6.65
CA ALA A 125 -32.30 -9.86 -5.31
C ALA A 125 -31.40 -10.66 -4.37
N CYS A 126 -31.05 -10.09 -3.22
CA CYS A 126 -30.21 -10.70 -2.19
C CYS A 126 -30.87 -10.50 -0.82
N PRO A 127 -31.47 -11.53 -0.20
CA PRO A 127 -32.26 -11.38 1.03
C PRO A 127 -31.51 -10.73 2.21
N ASP A 128 -30.19 -10.80 2.18
CA ASP A 128 -29.25 -10.43 3.24
C ASP A 128 -28.65 -9.03 3.11
N SER A 129 -28.77 -8.36 1.95
CA SER A 129 -27.97 -7.18 1.62
C SER A 129 -28.73 -6.05 0.91
N MET A 130 -29.99 -6.26 0.51
CA MET A 130 -30.81 -5.22 -0.14
C MET A 130 -31.08 -3.99 0.73
N ALA A 131 -31.24 -4.16 2.05
CA ALA A 131 -31.45 -3.03 2.98
C ALA A 131 -30.21 -2.12 3.08
N PHE A 132 -29.01 -2.74 3.17
CA PHE A 132 -27.74 -2.01 3.14
C PHE A 132 -27.59 -1.26 1.81
N GLU A 133 -27.84 -1.95 0.69
CA GLU A 133 -27.70 -1.36 -0.65
C GLU A 133 -28.62 -0.16 -0.87
N ALA A 134 -29.90 -0.27 -0.50
CA ALA A 134 -30.85 0.84 -0.64
C ALA A 134 -30.40 2.08 0.16
N ARG A 135 -29.82 1.87 1.34
CA ARG A 135 -29.23 2.95 2.16
C ARG A 135 -27.99 3.53 1.47
N TYR A 136 -27.10 2.69 0.95
CA TYR A 136 -25.89 3.12 0.23
C TYR A 136 -26.21 3.95 -1.02
N LEU A 137 -27.14 3.49 -1.86
CA LEU A 137 -27.60 4.19 -3.07
C LEU A 137 -28.22 5.56 -2.76
N THR A 138 -28.91 5.70 -1.62
CA THR A 138 -29.53 6.97 -1.20
C THR A 138 -28.58 7.92 -0.45
N THR A 139 -27.43 7.42 0.01
CA THR A 139 -26.38 8.24 0.64
C THR A 139 -25.34 8.76 -0.35
N LEU A 140 -24.94 8.01 -1.38
CA LEU A 140 -23.94 8.48 -2.35
C LEU A 140 -24.23 9.89 -2.92
N PRO A 141 -25.47 10.26 -3.31
CA PRO A 141 -25.79 11.59 -3.82
C PRO A 141 -25.79 12.71 -2.78
N ARG A 142 -25.70 12.37 -1.49
CA ARG A 142 -25.62 13.31 -0.36
C ARG A 142 -24.18 13.66 0.02
N VAL A 143 -23.20 12.95 -0.55
CA VAL A 143 -21.78 13.25 -0.34
C VAL A 143 -21.47 14.59 -1.00
N THR A 144 -20.88 15.51 -0.22
CA THR A 144 -20.49 16.86 -0.67
C THR A 144 -18.99 17.10 -0.57
N ARG A 145 -18.28 16.28 0.21
CA ARG A 145 -16.84 16.36 0.42
C ARG A 145 -16.16 15.01 0.29
N PHE A 146 -14.94 15.04 -0.24
CA PHE A 146 -14.00 13.93 -0.21
C PHE A 146 -12.65 14.39 0.35
N GLU A 147 -11.93 13.45 0.95
CA GLU A 147 -10.61 13.65 1.53
C GLU A 147 -9.78 12.39 1.23
N ARG A 148 -8.67 12.53 0.49
CA ARG A 148 -7.71 11.43 0.28
C ARG A 148 -6.62 11.49 1.35
N ARG A 149 -6.33 10.35 1.98
CA ARG A 149 -5.22 10.15 2.92
C ARG A 149 -4.41 8.95 2.44
N ASP A 150 -3.43 9.20 1.58
CA ASP A 150 -2.59 8.19 0.92
C ASP A 150 -3.39 7.07 0.22
N THR A 151 -3.63 5.98 0.95
CA THR A 151 -4.35 4.77 0.54
C THR A 151 -5.80 4.72 1.04
N GLN A 152 -6.30 5.75 1.71
CA GLN A 152 -7.70 5.90 2.11
C GLN A 152 -8.40 7.02 1.35
N LEU A 153 -9.68 6.80 1.03
CA LEU A 153 -10.60 7.82 0.56
C LEU A 153 -11.72 7.94 1.60
N ILE A 154 -11.97 9.16 2.08
CA ILE A 154 -13.03 9.45 3.04
C ILE A 154 -14.07 10.33 2.33
N LEU A 155 -15.30 9.84 2.23
CA LEU A 155 -16.44 10.60 1.73
C LEU A 155 -17.29 11.09 2.90
N ARG A 156 -17.71 12.35 2.87
CA ARG A 156 -18.48 12.99 3.94
C ARG A 156 -19.75 13.64 3.41
N THR A 157 -20.84 13.48 4.17
CA THR A 157 -22.13 14.12 3.92
C THR A 157 -22.35 15.31 4.88
N PRO A 158 -23.25 16.26 4.56
CA PRO A 158 -23.57 17.37 5.46
C PRO A 158 -24.20 16.97 6.80
N ASN A 159 -24.84 15.81 6.88
CA ASN A 159 -25.45 15.27 8.11
C ASN A 159 -24.46 14.52 9.02
N GLY A 160 -23.16 14.55 8.71
CA GLY A 160 -22.10 13.99 9.57
C GLY A 160 -21.72 12.53 9.26
N GLU A 161 -22.42 11.85 8.34
CA GLU A 161 -22.04 10.51 7.93
C GLU A 161 -20.67 10.53 7.25
N THR A 162 -19.82 9.59 7.63
CA THR A 162 -18.45 9.45 7.12
C THR A 162 -18.26 8.03 6.60
N LEU A 163 -18.04 7.90 5.29
CA LEU A 163 -17.75 6.64 4.62
C LEU A 163 -16.25 6.56 4.35
N THR A 164 -15.57 5.65 5.02
CA THR A 164 -14.12 5.44 4.91
C THR A 164 -13.85 4.23 4.04
N TYR A 165 -13.13 4.45 2.94
CA TYR A 165 -12.73 3.44 1.98
C TYR A 165 -11.21 3.24 2.01
N ALA A 166 -10.76 2.02 1.75
CA ALA A 166 -9.36 1.71 1.45
C ALA A 166 -9.17 1.54 -0.07
N SER A 167 -7.99 1.90 -0.57
CA SER A 167 -7.63 1.71 -1.97
C SER A 167 -7.60 0.21 -2.28
N GLN A 168 -8.36 -0.21 -3.29
CA GLN A 168 -8.33 -1.59 -3.72
C GLN A 168 -6.94 -1.98 -4.24
N THR A 169 -6.13 -1.05 -4.75
CA THR A 169 -4.71 -1.33 -5.07
C THR A 169 -3.85 -1.65 -3.84
N LEU A 170 -4.25 -1.24 -2.63
CA LEU A 170 -3.60 -1.68 -1.38
C LEU A 170 -4.12 -3.05 -0.92
N LEU A 171 -5.40 -3.34 -1.13
CA LEU A 171 -6.04 -4.60 -0.74
C LEU A 171 -5.69 -5.76 -1.69
N ASP A 172 -5.66 -5.48 -2.99
CA ASP A 172 -5.26 -6.38 -4.08
C ASP A 172 -3.73 -6.36 -4.29
N ARG A 173 -3.00 -5.43 -3.67
CA ARG A 173 -1.54 -5.59 -3.58
C ARG A 173 -1.31 -6.92 -2.90
N PRO A 174 -0.48 -7.82 -3.45
CA PRO A 174 0.04 -8.91 -2.68
C PRO A 174 0.94 -8.33 -1.57
N VAL A 175 0.33 -8.02 -0.42
CA VAL A 175 0.80 -8.61 0.83
C VAL A 175 0.99 -10.08 0.46
N ALA A 176 2.25 -10.55 0.45
CA ALA A 176 2.59 -11.89 -0.01
C ALA A 176 1.56 -12.86 0.55
N SER A 177 0.84 -13.53 -0.37
CA SER A 177 -0.42 -14.25 -0.10
C SER A 177 -0.40 -14.85 1.28
N ALA A 178 -1.43 -14.61 2.09
CA ALA A 178 -1.50 -14.96 3.52
C ALA A 178 -1.37 -16.48 3.77
N THR A 179 -0.20 -17.07 3.50
CA THR A 179 0.84 -17.26 4.52
C THR A 179 0.24 -17.42 5.92
N LYS A 180 -0.57 -18.46 6.04
CA LYS A 180 -0.27 -19.43 7.08
C LYS A 180 1.10 -20.03 6.77
N THR A 181 2.16 -19.28 7.11
CA THR A 181 3.46 -19.90 7.31
C THR A 181 3.32 -20.92 8.42
N GLU A 182 3.97 -22.07 8.28
CA GLU A 182 3.80 -23.17 9.22
C GLU A 182 5.14 -23.60 9.79
N ASP A 183 5.35 -23.29 11.07
CA ASP A 183 6.41 -23.91 11.85
C ASP A 183 5.97 -25.33 12.23
N ARG A 184 6.79 -26.34 11.88
CA ARG A 184 6.63 -27.72 12.37
C ARG A 184 7.87 -28.16 13.11
N ILE A 185 7.67 -28.95 14.16
CA ILE A 185 8.73 -29.77 14.74
C ILE A 185 8.44 -31.21 14.34
N VAL A 186 9.39 -31.84 13.65
CA VAL A 186 9.27 -33.21 13.14
C VAL A 186 10.45 -34.06 13.58
N ASP A 187 10.17 -35.32 13.90
CA ASP A 187 11.22 -36.33 13.95
C ASP A 187 11.44 -36.86 12.52
N VAL A 188 12.69 -37.02 12.12
CA VAL A 188 13.12 -37.56 10.82
C VAL A 188 13.85 -38.87 11.07
N ASP A 189 13.42 -39.93 10.39
CA ASP A 189 13.97 -41.28 10.52
C ASP A 189 15.43 -41.35 10.02
N SER A 190 16.19 -42.26 10.62
CA SER A 190 17.51 -42.73 10.20
C SER A 190 17.54 -43.46 8.84
N GLN A 191 16.37 -43.74 8.27
CA GLN A 191 16.20 -44.40 6.97
C GLN A 191 15.24 -43.65 6.04
N MET A 192 15.62 -43.50 4.77
CA MET A 192 14.73 -43.05 3.70
C MET A 192 13.94 -44.22 3.10
N ALA A 193 12.71 -43.96 2.64
CA ALA A 193 11.87 -44.93 1.93
C ALA A 193 11.76 -44.61 0.45
N ASP A 194 11.43 -45.62 -0.37
CA ASP A 194 11.04 -45.42 -1.77
C ASP A 194 9.69 -44.71 -1.86
N CYS A 195 9.61 -43.72 -2.74
CA CYS A 195 8.43 -42.93 -2.99
C CYS A 195 8.35 -42.52 -4.47
N VAL A 196 7.17 -42.14 -4.94
CA VAL A 196 6.96 -41.65 -6.31
C VAL A 196 6.43 -40.23 -6.25
N GLY A 197 7.12 -39.32 -6.94
CA GLY A 197 6.60 -37.99 -7.30
C GLY A 197 6.38 -37.95 -8.81
N VAL A 198 7.03 -37.01 -9.49
CA VAL A 198 7.17 -37.01 -10.96
C VAL A 198 7.90 -38.26 -11.47
N ALA A 199 8.80 -38.80 -10.65
CA ALA A 199 9.54 -40.03 -10.89
C ALA A 199 9.77 -40.78 -9.56
N PRO A 200 10.14 -42.09 -9.61
CA PRO A 200 10.59 -42.84 -8.44
C PRO A 200 11.87 -42.23 -7.84
N ARG A 201 11.90 -42.08 -6.52
CA ARG A 201 13.04 -41.55 -5.75
C ARG A 201 13.00 -42.02 -4.29
N LYS A 202 14.01 -41.64 -3.50
CA LYS A 202 13.96 -41.76 -2.05
C LYS A 202 13.33 -40.51 -1.42
N CYS A 203 12.44 -40.70 -0.46
CA CYS A 203 11.87 -39.66 0.39
C CYS A 203 12.35 -39.84 1.84
N LEU A 204 12.41 -38.73 2.59
CA LEU A 204 12.53 -38.79 4.03
C LEU A 204 11.27 -39.44 4.63
N ARG A 205 11.43 -40.15 5.74
CA ARG A 205 10.31 -40.56 6.60
C ARG A 205 10.29 -39.60 7.77
N VAL A 206 9.14 -39.00 8.04
CA VAL A 206 8.97 -38.03 9.13
C VAL A 206 7.74 -38.37 9.95
N ARG A 207 7.69 -37.89 11.19
CA ARG A 207 6.48 -37.85 12.00
C ARG A 207 6.42 -36.53 12.74
N ASN A 208 5.23 -36.10 13.13
CA ASN A 208 5.10 -34.96 14.03
C ASN A 208 5.85 -35.29 15.34
N ALA A 209 6.69 -34.36 15.80
CA ALA A 209 7.42 -34.55 17.03
C ALA A 209 6.46 -34.40 18.22
N ASP A 210 6.07 -35.52 18.80
CA ASP A 210 5.43 -35.59 20.10
C ASP A 210 6.38 -36.22 21.13
N ASP A 211 6.08 -36.03 22.42
CA ASP A 211 6.85 -36.61 23.53
C ASP A 211 6.36 -38.03 23.89
N SER A 212 5.36 -38.56 23.19
CA SER A 212 4.88 -39.94 23.35
C SER A 212 5.69 -40.95 22.53
N GLY A 213 6.34 -40.49 21.45
CA GLY A 213 7.05 -41.32 20.47
C GLY A 213 6.15 -42.18 19.59
N LYS A 214 4.82 -41.97 19.60
CA LYS A 214 3.82 -42.84 18.97
C LYS A 214 3.22 -42.28 17.68
N ALA A 215 3.52 -41.04 17.28
CA ALA A 215 3.08 -40.52 15.99
C ALA A 215 3.49 -41.47 14.84
N PRO A 216 2.58 -41.74 13.87
CA PRO A 216 2.88 -42.60 12.74
C PRO A 216 3.93 -41.97 11.83
N TRP A 217 4.77 -42.81 11.22
CA TRP A 217 5.72 -42.38 10.20
C TRP A 217 5.01 -42.13 8.86
N GLU A 218 5.24 -40.96 8.29
CA GLU A 218 4.72 -40.50 7.00
C GLU A 218 5.86 -40.26 6.00
N LEU A 219 5.55 -40.29 4.70
CA LEU A 219 6.51 -39.97 3.65
C LEU A 219 6.56 -38.46 3.41
N TRP A 220 7.76 -37.89 3.48
CA TRP A 220 7.99 -36.48 3.21
C TRP A 220 8.54 -36.26 1.80
N TYR A 221 7.69 -35.70 0.94
CA TYR A 221 7.95 -35.52 -0.49
C TYR A 221 8.64 -34.19 -0.83
N ALA A 222 8.61 -33.20 0.07
CA ALA A 222 9.22 -31.89 -0.18
C ALA A 222 10.73 -31.89 0.12
N HIS A 223 11.48 -31.01 -0.55
CA HIS A 223 12.83 -30.68 -0.11
C HIS A 223 12.76 -29.78 1.13
N ILE A 224 13.77 -29.85 2.00
CA ILE A 224 13.92 -28.98 3.16
C ILE A 224 15.25 -28.25 2.97
N ASP A 225 15.18 -26.97 2.58
CA ASP A 225 16.36 -26.14 2.33
C ASP A 225 17.22 -26.06 3.60
N GLY A 226 18.53 -26.31 3.45
CA GLY A 226 19.49 -26.30 4.57
C GLY A 226 19.55 -27.59 5.39
N PHE A 227 18.63 -28.55 5.24
CA PHE A 227 18.68 -29.81 5.96
C PHE A 227 19.51 -30.88 5.22
N SER A 228 20.61 -31.32 5.85
CA SER A 228 21.53 -32.34 5.33
C SER A 228 21.43 -33.64 6.11
N TRP A 229 20.46 -34.47 5.75
CA TRP A 229 20.25 -35.80 6.35
C TRP A 229 21.43 -36.75 6.11
N LYS A 230 21.72 -37.61 7.10
CA LYS A 230 22.75 -38.66 7.03
C LYS A 230 22.12 -40.03 7.39
N PRO A 231 22.50 -41.12 6.70
CA PRO A 231 22.06 -42.47 7.07
C PRO A 231 22.45 -42.82 8.51
N GLY A 232 21.56 -43.53 9.22
CA GLY A 232 21.86 -44.03 10.57
C GLY A 232 21.81 -42.97 11.68
N VAL A 233 21.19 -41.81 11.42
CA VAL A 233 20.95 -40.76 12.42
C VAL A 233 19.48 -40.37 12.40
N GLU A 234 18.81 -40.43 13.54
CA GLU A 234 17.48 -39.82 13.73
C GLU A 234 17.65 -38.36 14.12
N TYR A 235 16.79 -37.49 13.58
CA TYR A 235 16.82 -36.05 13.84
C TYR A 235 15.50 -35.60 14.45
N ARG A 236 15.53 -34.62 15.36
CA ARG A 236 14.37 -33.77 15.67
C ARG A 236 14.70 -32.37 15.14
N VAL A 237 13.93 -31.89 14.17
CA VAL A 237 14.17 -30.60 13.50
C VAL A 237 12.97 -29.68 13.60
N LYS A 238 13.23 -28.38 13.71
CA LYS A 238 12.25 -27.33 13.46
C LYS A 238 12.38 -26.87 12.01
N ILE A 239 11.28 -26.89 11.27
CA ILE A 239 11.19 -26.42 9.88
C ILE A 239 10.13 -25.34 9.75
N HIS A 240 10.36 -24.41 8.82
CA HIS A 240 9.43 -23.33 8.47
C HIS A 240 8.92 -23.55 7.04
N GLY A 241 7.60 -23.60 6.88
CA GLY A 241 6.93 -23.73 5.58
C GLY A 241 6.38 -22.41 5.08
N GLU A 242 6.76 -22.01 3.88
CA GLU A 242 6.22 -20.84 3.15
C GLU A 242 5.51 -21.29 1.85
N PRO A 243 4.36 -20.72 1.48
CA PRO A 243 3.71 -21.02 0.21
C PRO A 243 4.49 -20.42 -0.96
N VAL A 244 4.69 -21.21 -2.01
CA VAL A 244 5.32 -20.76 -3.27
C VAL A 244 4.27 -20.08 -4.13
N VAL A 245 4.54 -18.87 -4.60
CA VAL A 245 3.67 -18.16 -5.55
C VAL A 245 3.84 -18.75 -6.94
N ASN A 246 2.74 -19.22 -7.55
CA ASN A 246 2.71 -19.86 -8.87
C ASN A 246 3.68 -21.06 -8.99
N PRO A 247 3.51 -22.12 -8.16
CA PRO A 247 4.36 -23.30 -8.26
C PRO A 247 4.15 -23.98 -9.64
N PRO A 248 5.19 -24.58 -10.23
CA PRO A 248 5.03 -25.52 -11.34
C PRO A 248 4.01 -26.62 -10.98
N ALA A 249 3.27 -27.13 -11.98
CA ALA A 249 2.19 -28.10 -11.76
C ALA A 249 2.62 -29.37 -10.99
N ASP A 250 3.90 -29.74 -11.13
CA ASP A 250 4.51 -30.92 -10.53
C ASP A 250 5.31 -30.64 -9.23
N ALA A 251 5.29 -29.40 -8.74
CA ALA A 251 6.04 -28.96 -7.57
C ALA A 251 5.15 -28.84 -6.32
N SER A 252 5.78 -28.92 -5.13
CA SER A 252 5.07 -28.60 -3.89
C SER A 252 4.63 -27.14 -3.88
N SER A 253 3.40 -26.90 -3.44
CA SER A 253 2.90 -25.55 -3.15
C SER A 253 3.57 -24.92 -1.91
N MET A 254 4.36 -25.69 -1.15
CA MET A 254 5.09 -25.25 0.03
C MET A 254 6.61 -25.43 -0.16
N ARG A 255 7.37 -24.38 0.13
CA ARG A 255 8.81 -24.41 0.32
C ARG A 255 9.09 -24.60 1.80
N TRP A 256 9.94 -25.56 2.16
CA TRP A 256 10.33 -25.79 3.55
C TRP A 256 11.80 -25.45 3.75
N THR A 257 12.10 -24.75 4.84
CA THR A 257 13.45 -24.37 5.23
C THR A 257 13.73 -24.89 6.64
N LEU A 258 14.95 -25.40 6.87
CA LEU A 258 15.41 -25.75 8.21
C LEU A 258 15.57 -24.47 9.05
N VAL A 259 14.89 -24.43 10.20
CA VAL A 259 15.09 -23.38 11.21
C VAL A 259 16.20 -23.81 12.17
N GLU A 260 16.11 -25.04 12.69
CA GLU A 260 17.00 -25.55 13.74
C GLU A 260 17.02 -27.07 13.77
N VAL A 261 18.18 -27.67 14.08
CA VAL A 261 18.27 -29.07 14.49
C VAL A 261 18.24 -29.13 16.02
N ILE A 262 17.11 -29.55 16.59
CA ILE A 262 16.89 -29.64 18.04
C ILE A 262 17.62 -30.84 18.64
N ARG A 263 17.75 -31.94 17.90
CA ARG A 263 18.50 -33.14 18.31
C ARG A 263 18.98 -33.94 17.10
N GLU A 264 20.18 -34.49 17.19
CA GLU A 264 20.66 -35.60 16.35
C GLU A 264 20.96 -36.78 17.28
N THR A 265 20.51 -38.00 16.93
CA THR A 265 20.76 -39.22 17.71
C THR A 265 21.18 -40.34 16.77
N PRO A 266 22.36 -40.98 16.94
CA PRO A 266 22.71 -42.17 16.17
C PRO A 266 21.66 -43.27 16.38
N ALA A 267 21.16 -43.83 15.27
CA ALA A 267 20.31 -45.00 15.31
C ALA A 267 21.12 -46.22 15.80
N ARG A 268 20.47 -47.11 16.54
CA ARG A 268 21.08 -48.26 17.20
C ARG A 268 20.79 -49.57 16.46
#